data_AF-A0A9E5R0L1-F1
#
_entry.id   AF-A0A9E5R0L1-F1
#
_cell.length_a   1.000
_cell.length_b   1.000
_cell.length_c   1.000
_cell.angle_alpha   90.00
_cell.angle_beta   90.00
_cell.angle_gamma   90.00
#
_symmetry.space_group_name_H-M   'P 1'
#
loop_
_entity.id
_entity.type
_entity.pdbx_description
1 polymer ?
#
loop_
_entity_poly.entity_id
_entity_poly.type
_entity_poly.pdbx_seq_one_letter_code
_entity_poly.pdbx_strand_id
1 'polypeptide(L)'
;MFVHGLGCLVRVQHHAKDQVEIHARLVNAFGLIFVTEQDEAGVYVVVRQRRLVGAISRAEFLLSVPHYTHLALHMTPGTVRLEQFDGLLEIPPLRQV
;
A
#
# COMPACT_ATOMS: atom_id res chain seq x y z
N MET A 1 -4.07 -8.48 3.53
CA MET A 1 -3.40 -7.69 2.47
C MET A 1 -2.18 -7.00 3.05
N PHE A 2 -1.04 -7.10 2.36
CA PHE A 2 0.23 -6.50 2.76
C PHE A 2 0.71 -5.49 1.71
N VAL A 3 1.14 -4.30 2.14
CA VAL A 3 1.72 -3.28 1.27
C VAL A 3 3.10 -2.90 1.77
N HIS A 4 4.11 -3.00 0.90
CA HIS A 4 5.47 -2.57 1.18
C HIS A 4 5.92 -1.54 0.15
N GLY A 5 6.29 -0.35 0.61
CA GLY A 5 6.68 0.71 -0.32
C GLY A 5 7.54 1.81 0.26
N LEU A 6 8.46 2.31 -0.57
CA LEU A 6 9.26 3.50 -0.27
C LEU A 6 8.70 4.72 -1.03
N GLY A 7 8.45 5.82 -0.31
CA GLY A 7 7.96 7.07 -0.87
C GLY A 7 6.52 7.03 -1.42
N CYS A 8 5.66 6.14 -0.91
CA CYS A 8 4.32 5.92 -1.47
C CYS A 8 3.19 6.58 -0.66
N LEU A 9 2.08 6.86 -1.35
CA LEU A 9 0.80 7.25 -0.75
C LEU A 9 -0.16 6.08 -0.89
N VAL A 10 -0.80 5.68 0.21
CA VAL A 10 -1.84 4.67 0.23
C VAL A 10 -3.13 5.29 0.74
N ARG A 11 -4.18 5.26 -0.09
CA ARG A 11 -5.55 5.57 0.30
C ARG A 11 -6.29 4.25 0.43
N VAL A 12 -7.00 4.08 1.53
CA VAL A 12 -7.79 2.87 1.82
C VAL A 12 -9.25 3.27 1.92
N GLN A 13 -10.10 2.52 1.23
CA GLN A 13 -11.54 2.58 1.34
C GLN A 13 -12.10 1.16 1.44
N HIS A 14 -13.21 1.00 2.16
CA HIS A 14 -13.90 -0.28 2.26
C HIS A 14 -15.04 -0.39 1.25
N HIS A 15 -15.40 -1.63 0.88
CA HIS A 15 -16.62 -1.90 0.12
C HIS A 15 -17.22 -3.27 0.46
N ALA A 16 -18.46 -3.49 -0.01
CA ALA A 16 -19.23 -4.71 0.26
C ALA A 16 -18.88 -5.92 -0.63
N LYS A 17 -18.20 -5.72 -1.78
CA LYS A 17 -17.81 -6.83 -2.66
C LYS A 17 -16.73 -7.71 -2.02
N ASP A 18 -16.73 -8.99 -2.35
CA ASP A 18 -15.75 -9.99 -1.89
C ASP A 18 -14.51 -10.04 -2.80
N GLN A 19 -13.88 -8.89 -3.03
CA GLN A 19 -12.71 -8.78 -3.91
C GLN A 19 -11.81 -7.63 -3.48
N VAL A 20 -10.53 -7.66 -3.81
CA VAL A 20 -9.63 -6.51 -3.61
C VAL A 20 -9.45 -5.78 -4.93
N GLU A 21 -9.68 -4.47 -4.95
CA GLU A 21 -9.40 -3.62 -6.10
C GLU A 21 -8.21 -2.71 -5.80
N ILE A 22 -7.20 -2.72 -6.67
CA ILE A 22 -5.99 -1.91 -6.54
C ILE A 22 -5.89 -0.98 -7.73
N HIS A 23 -6.01 0.33 -7.47
CA HIS A 23 -5.67 1.35 -8.44
C HIS A 23 -4.29 1.92 -8.12
N ALA A 24 -3.34 1.70 -9.02
CA ALA A 24 -1.97 2.21 -8.90
C ALA A 24 -1.72 3.34 -9.89
N ARG A 25 -1.45 4.54 -9.38
CA ARG A 25 -0.92 5.66 -10.16
C ARG A 25 0.59 5.74 -9.94
N LEU A 26 1.35 5.45 -11.00
CA LEU A 26 2.80 5.45 -10.98
C LEU A 26 3.34 6.75 -11.60
N VAL A 27 3.70 7.71 -10.76
CA VAL A 27 4.33 8.97 -11.19
C VAL A 27 5.81 8.69 -11.46
N ASN A 28 6.28 9.06 -12.66
CA ASN A 28 7.61 8.72 -13.15
C ASN A 28 7.90 7.22 -13.06
N ALA A 29 6.99 6.40 -13.62
CA ALA A 29 7.01 4.94 -13.50
C ALA A 29 8.34 4.28 -13.88
N PHE A 30 9.15 4.89 -14.75
CA PHE A 30 10.48 4.42 -15.11
C PHE A 30 11.42 4.25 -13.90
N GLY A 31 11.19 4.97 -12.81
CA GLY A 31 11.94 4.85 -11.57
C GLY A 31 11.34 3.94 -10.52
N LEU A 32 10.30 3.17 -10.87
CA LEU A 32 9.62 2.26 -9.96
C LEU A 32 9.79 0.81 -10.43
N ILE A 33 9.76 -0.09 -9.45
CA ILE A 33 9.55 -1.52 -9.60
C ILE A 33 8.28 -1.82 -8.83
N PHE A 34 7.23 -2.23 -9.54
CA PHE A 34 5.93 -2.55 -8.97
C PHE A 34 5.68 -4.05 -9.15
N VAL A 35 5.33 -4.72 -8.05
CA VAL A 35 4.99 -6.14 -8.02
C VAL A 35 3.70 -6.31 -7.24
N THR A 36 2.80 -7.11 -7.77
CA THR A 36 1.58 -7.54 -7.09
C THR A 36 1.47 -9.04 -7.21
N GLU A 37 1.14 -9.70 -6.12
CA GLU A 37 0.99 -11.16 -6.04
C GLU A 37 -0.18 -11.50 -5.13
N GLN A 38 -0.83 -12.63 -5.38
CA GLN A 38 -1.90 -13.16 -4.56
C GLN A 38 -1.68 -14.65 -4.34
N ASP A 39 -1.78 -15.08 -3.10
CA ASP A 39 -1.71 -16.48 -2.69
C ASP A 39 -2.78 -16.78 -1.61
N GLU A 40 -2.66 -17.92 -0.92
CA GLU A 40 -3.57 -18.34 0.15
C GLU A 40 -3.54 -17.41 1.38
N ALA A 41 -2.42 -16.72 1.64
CA ALA A 41 -2.28 -15.78 2.75
C ALA A 41 -2.81 -14.37 2.42
N GLY A 42 -2.95 -14.06 1.13
CA GLY A 42 -3.72 -12.92 0.64
C GLY A 42 -3.00 -12.14 -0.46
N VAL A 43 -3.25 -10.83 -0.51
CA VAL A 43 -2.72 -9.94 -1.56
C VAL A 43 -1.49 -9.19 -1.06
N TYR A 44 -0.42 -9.21 -1.86
CA TYR A 44 0.86 -8.55 -1.61
C TYR A 44 1.11 -7.48 -2.65
N VAL A 45 1.38 -6.26 -2.20
CA VAL A 45 1.69 -5.11 -3.05
C VAL A 45 3.05 -4.57 -2.66
N VAL A 46 4.01 -4.62 -3.59
CA VAL A 46 5.36 -4.14 -3.36
C VAL A 46 5.71 -3.08 -4.39
N VAL A 47 6.16 -1.92 -3.91
CA VAL A 47 6.78 -0.89 -4.75
C VAL A 47 8.16 -0.52 -4.23
N ARG A 48 9.13 -0.51 -5.14
CA ARG A 48 10.51 -0.09 -4.84
C ARG A 48 10.95 0.99 -5.81
N GLN A 49 11.70 1.95 -5.30
CA GLN A 49 12.38 2.94 -6.14
C GLN A 49 13.67 2.35 -6.72
N ARG A 50 13.93 2.60 -8.02
CA ARG A 50 15.21 2.30 -8.65
C ARG A 50 16.26 3.30 -8.13
N ARG A 51 17.47 2.83 -7.80
CA ARG A 51 18.52 3.65 -7.14
C ARG A 51 18.86 4.97 -7.82
N LEU A 52 18.82 5.05 -9.16
CA LEU A 52 19.31 6.23 -9.90
C LEU A 52 18.24 7.27 -10.22
N VAL A 53 17.01 6.83 -10.45
CA VAL A 53 15.93 7.68 -10.98
C VAL A 53 14.67 7.65 -10.12
N GLY A 54 14.69 6.87 -9.03
CA GLY A 54 13.56 6.65 -8.16
C GLY A 54 13.25 7.81 -7.23
N ALA A 55 14.19 8.72 -6.96
CA ALA A 55 13.99 9.83 -6.02
C ALA A 55 12.86 10.79 -6.44
N ILE A 56 12.63 10.94 -7.75
CA ILE A 56 11.53 11.74 -8.31
C ILE A 56 10.27 10.91 -8.58
N SER A 57 10.32 9.62 -8.28
CA SER A 57 9.25 8.66 -8.61
C SER A 57 8.41 8.36 -7.38
N ARG A 58 7.09 8.26 -7.58
CA ARG A 58 6.12 8.03 -6.51
C ARG A 58 5.04 7.09 -6.98
N ALA A 59 4.62 6.19 -6.09
CA ALA A 59 3.40 5.42 -6.27
C ALA A 59 2.30 5.95 -5.38
N GLU A 60 1.12 6.09 -5.94
CA GLU A 60 -0.11 6.40 -5.23
C GLU A 60 -1.08 5.25 -5.44
N PHE A 61 -1.50 4.63 -4.34
CA PHE A 61 -2.42 3.51 -4.33
C PHE A 61 -3.76 3.93 -3.78
N LEU A 62 -4.84 3.55 -4.46
CA LEU A 62 -6.17 3.47 -3.88
C LEU A 62 -6.52 1.99 -3.75
N LEU A 63 -6.67 1.55 -2.51
CA LEU A 63 -7.01 0.20 -2.13
C LEU A 63 -8.49 0.19 -1.74
N SER A 64 -9.30 -0.48 -2.55
CA SER A 64 -10.69 -0.76 -2.21
C SER A 64 -10.74 -2.21 -1.72
N VAL A 65 -11.07 -2.41 -0.45
CA VAL A 65 -10.98 -3.72 0.21
C VAL A 65 -12.28 -4.12 0.91
N PRO A 66 -12.58 -5.43 1.05
CA PRO A 66 -13.67 -5.90 1.89
C PRO A 66 -13.48 -5.50 3.36
N HIS A 67 -14.58 -5.30 4.10
CA HIS A 67 -14.53 -4.88 5.51
C HIS A 67 -13.78 -5.83 6.45
N TYR A 68 -13.70 -7.11 6.10
CA TYR A 68 -13.00 -8.12 6.89
C TYR A 68 -11.47 -8.15 6.60
N THR A 69 -10.97 -7.28 5.72
CA THR A 69 -9.58 -7.31 5.26
C THR A 69 -8.63 -6.75 6.30
N HIS A 70 -7.72 -7.59 6.79
CA HIS A 70 -6.57 -7.12 7.57
C HIS A 70 -5.54 -6.45 6.66
N LEU A 71 -5.18 -5.21 6.98
CA LEU A 71 -4.19 -4.41 6.25
C LEU A 71 -2.90 -4.28 7.06
N ALA A 72 -1.79 -4.73 6.49
CA ALA A 72 -0.46 -4.55 7.04
C ALA A 72 0.36 -3.66 6.11
N LEU A 73 0.77 -2.49 6.59
CA LEU A 73 1.43 -1.45 5.81
C LEU A 73 2.85 -1.23 6.30
N HIS A 74 3.84 -1.63 5.51
CA HIS A 74 5.26 -1.37 5.76
C HIS A 74 5.75 -0.29 4.79
N MET A 75 5.78 0.96 5.25
CA MET A 75 6.06 2.10 4.39
C MET A 75 7.18 2.96 4.97
N THR A 76 8.16 3.35 4.15
CA THR A 76 9.33 4.11 4.62
C THR A 76 9.90 4.98 3.52
N PRO A 77 9.94 6.31 3.62
CA PRO A 77 8.84 7.10 4.18
C PRO A 77 7.53 6.80 3.40
N GLY A 78 6.38 7.07 4.00
CA GLY A 78 5.11 6.94 3.30
C GLY A 78 3.96 7.63 4.01
N THR A 79 2.83 7.74 3.33
CA THR A 79 1.60 8.33 3.87
C THR A 79 0.44 7.37 3.68
N VAL A 80 -0.31 7.12 4.75
CA VAL A 80 -1.55 6.33 4.72
C VAL A 80 -2.72 7.27 5.00
N ARG A 81 -3.80 7.15 4.21
CA ARG A 81 -5.08 7.83 4.41
C ARG A 81 -6.17 6.77 4.46
N LEU A 82 -6.85 6.68 5.60
CA LEU A 82 -8.03 5.85 5.78
C LEU A 82 -9.26 6.72 5.60
N GLU A 83 -10.12 6.40 4.64
CA GLU A 83 -11.35 7.15 4.37
C GLU A 83 -12.55 6.36 4.87
N GLN A 84 -13.46 7.02 5.59
CA GLN A 84 -14.68 6.40 6.12
C GLN A 84 -14.39 5.11 6.93
N PHE A 85 -13.35 5.17 7.76
CA PHE A 85 -12.88 4.06 8.56
C PHE A 85 -13.80 3.81 9.77
N ASP A 86 -14.31 2.60 9.86
CA ASP A 86 -15.04 2.07 11.01
C ASP A 86 -14.36 0.77 11.44
N GLY A 87 -13.57 0.81 12.53
CA GLY A 87 -12.76 -0.31 12.96
C GLY A 87 -11.64 0.06 13.93
N LEU A 88 -10.68 -0.86 14.08
CA LEU A 88 -9.52 -0.73 14.96
C LEU A 88 -8.24 -0.49 14.14
N LEU A 89 -7.49 0.56 14.48
CA LEU A 89 -6.16 0.83 13.94
C LEU A 89 -5.11 0.54 15.01
N GLU A 90 -4.29 -0.49 14.78
CA GLU A 90 -3.14 -0.81 15.63
C GLU A 90 -1.86 -0.28 15.00
N ILE A 91 -1.15 0.60 15.71
CA ILE A 91 0.17 1.09 15.30
C ILE A 91 1.20 0.53 16.28
N PRO A 92 2.06 -0.41 15.86
CA PRO A 92 3.07 -0.96 16.75
C PRO A 92 4.04 0.15 17.20
N PRO A 93 4.65 0.02 18.39
CA PRO A 93 5.66 0.97 18.83
C PRO A 93 6.78 1.04 17.80
N LEU A 94 7.34 2.24 17.61
CA LEU A 94 8.52 2.42 16.76
C LEU A 94 9.61 1.48 17.27
N ARG A 95 10.10 0.58 16.41
CA ARG A 95 11.22 -0.29 16.73
C ARG A 95 12.44 0.63 16.94
N GLN A 96 12.81 0.87 18.19
CA GLN A 96 14.03 1.59 18.53
C GLN A 96 15.20 0.76 18.00
N VAL A 97 15.95 1.32 17.05
CA VAL A 97 17.19 0.75 16.50
C VAL A 97 18.36 1.22 17.33
#